data_AF-A0A1G0G888-F1
#
_entry.id   AF-A0A1G0G888-F1
#
_cell.length_a   1.000
_cell.length_b   1.000
_cell.length_c   1.000
_cell.angle_alpha   90.00
_cell.angle_beta   90.00
_cell.angle_gamma   90.00
#
_symmetry.space_group_name_H-M   'P 1'
#
loop_
_entity.id
_entity.type
_entity.pdbx_description
1 polymer ?
#
loop_
_entity_poly.entity_id
_entity_poly.type
_entity_poly.pdbx_seq_one_letter_code
_entity_poly.pdbx_strand_id
1 'polypeptide(L)'
;MTEYKFTDYFEKEVLRKRPYLKKEWCVYVLDNAIRSEPQEHNRYRFWAAIPELGGRYLRVITLEDKLTITYLKISERWRDQARMGEKAQFTR
;
A
#
# COMPACT_ATOMS: atom_id res chain seq x y z
N MET A 1 -3.67 3.47 21.55
CA MET A 1 -3.23 4.17 20.33
C MET A 1 -2.19 3.30 19.67
N THR A 2 -2.48 2.72 18.51
CA THR A 2 -1.53 1.86 17.81
C THR A 2 -0.44 2.73 17.20
N GLU A 3 0.79 2.61 17.67
CA GLU A 3 1.92 3.37 17.13
C GLU A 3 2.37 2.75 15.80
N TYR A 4 1.95 3.35 14.69
CA TYR A 4 2.43 2.96 13.36
C TYR A 4 3.85 3.47 13.15
N LYS A 5 4.73 2.58 12.67
CA LYS A 5 6.14 2.91 12.41
C LYS A 5 6.35 3.11 10.91
N PHE A 6 7.12 4.12 10.57
CA PHE A 6 7.54 4.37 9.19
C PHE A 6 9.04 4.13 9.11
N THR A 7 9.50 3.42 8.09
CA THR A 7 10.94 3.25 7.90
C THR A 7 11.58 4.51 7.34
N ASP A 8 12.87 4.72 7.63
CA ASP A 8 13.66 5.82 7.07
C ASP A 8 13.62 5.82 5.52
N TYR A 9 13.61 4.62 4.93
CA TYR A 9 13.42 4.44 3.49
C TYR A 9 12.08 5.03 3.01
N PHE A 10 10.99 4.77 3.73
CA PHE A 10 9.68 5.30 3.37
C PHE A 10 9.69 6.83 3.35
N GLU A 11 10.24 7.47 4.38
CA GLU A 11 10.28 8.93 4.45
C GLU A 11 11.18 9.54 3.37
N LYS A 12 12.35 8.94 3.11
CA LYS A 12 13.33 9.46 2.15
C LYS A 12 12.99 9.16 0.69
N GLU A 13 12.32 8.06 0.39
CA GLU A 13 12.02 7.65 -0.99
C GLU A 13 10.57 7.93 -1.39
N VAL A 14 9.61 7.60 -0.51
CA VAL A 14 8.18 7.72 -0.83
C VAL A 14 7.71 9.16 -0.64
N LEU A 15 7.86 9.71 0.57
CA LEU A 15 7.39 11.08 0.86
C LEU A 15 8.15 12.11 0.02
N ARG A 16 9.45 11.87 -0.24
CA ARG A 16 10.24 12.73 -1.13
C ARG A 16 9.70 12.77 -2.56
N LYS A 17 9.31 11.63 -3.14
CA LYS A 17 8.77 11.57 -4.52
C LYS A 17 7.31 12.00 -4.59
N ARG A 18 6.58 11.92 -3.48
CA ARG A 18 5.14 12.17 -3.39
C ARG A 18 4.83 12.93 -2.09
N PRO A 19 5.15 14.24 -2.02
CA PRO A 19 4.98 15.03 -0.81
C PRO A 19 3.52 15.26 -0.42
N TYR A 20 2.57 14.97 -1.33
CA TYR A 20 1.13 15.05 -1.07
C TYR A 20 0.59 13.85 -0.27
N LEU A 21 1.39 12.80 -0.05
CA LEU A 21 0.97 11.65 0.76
C LEU A 21 1.01 11.98 2.24
N LYS A 22 -0.10 11.72 2.93
CA LYS A 22 -0.20 11.89 4.38
C LYS A 22 0.01 10.57 5.11
N LYS A 23 0.64 10.62 6.28
CA LYS A 23 0.77 9.47 7.20
C LYS A 23 -0.60 8.94 7.61
N GLU A 24 -1.58 9.82 7.74
CA GLU A 24 -2.99 9.51 8.05
C GLU A 24 -3.61 8.52 7.05
N TRP A 25 -3.30 8.64 5.75
CA TRP A 25 -3.79 7.69 4.74
C TRP A 25 -3.21 6.30 4.94
N CYS A 26 -1.97 6.18 5.42
CA CYS A 26 -1.38 4.88 5.70
C CYS A 26 -2.11 4.20 6.87
N VAL A 27 -2.42 4.98 7.92
CA VAL A 27 -3.19 4.50 9.08
C VAL A 27 -4.59 4.09 8.63
N TYR A 28 -5.26 4.92 7.85
CA TYR A 28 -6.58 4.63 7.31
C TYR A 28 -6.58 3.34 6.49
N VAL A 29 -5.56 3.09 5.64
CA VAL A 29 -5.49 1.85 4.86
C VAL A 29 -5.37 0.63 5.74
N LEU A 30 -4.66 0.71 6.87
CA LEU A 30 -4.48 -0.42 7.78
C LEU A 30 -5.76 -0.69 8.60
N ASP A 31 -6.45 0.37 9.01
CA ASP A 31 -7.71 0.27 9.76
C ASP A 31 -8.90 -0.16 8.87
N ASN A 32 -9.00 0.44 7.69
CA ASN A 32 -10.08 0.22 6.71
C ASN A 32 -9.61 -0.61 5.52
N ALA A 33 -8.70 -1.56 5.76
CA ALA A 33 -8.19 -2.44 4.72
C ALA A 33 -9.34 -3.29 4.13
N ILE A 34 -9.70 -3.01 2.89
CA ILE A 34 -10.70 -3.79 2.14
C ILE A 34 -10.16 -5.20 1.85
N ARG A 35 -8.85 -5.30 1.64
CA ARG A 35 -8.16 -6.56 1.41
C ARG A 35 -6.80 -6.53 2.10
N SER A 36 -6.39 -7.67 2.63
CA SER A 36 -5.02 -7.92 3.06
C SER A 36 -4.54 -9.25 2.47
N GLU A 37 -3.28 -9.29 2.05
CA GLU A 37 -2.69 -10.50 1.46
C GLU A 37 -1.26 -10.65 1.95
N PRO A 38 -0.92 -11.79 2.57
CA PRO A 38 0.47 -12.09 2.92
C PRO A 38 1.27 -12.36 1.64
N GLN A 39 2.49 -11.83 1.60
CA GLN A 39 3.48 -12.06 0.56
C GLN A 39 4.64 -12.88 1.13
N GLU A 40 5.37 -13.60 0.27
CA GLU A 40 6.67 -14.20 0.60
C GLU A 40 7.62 -13.16 1.22
N HIS A 41 8.44 -13.60 2.18
CA HIS A 41 9.33 -12.78 3.03
C HIS A 41 8.65 -11.98 4.17
N ASN A 42 7.55 -12.50 4.74
CA ASN A 42 6.84 -11.91 5.87
C ASN A 42 6.38 -10.45 5.63
N ARG A 43 5.96 -10.14 4.40
CA ARG A 43 5.41 -8.83 4.06
C ARG A 43 3.91 -8.93 3.88
N TYR A 44 3.18 -7.91 4.29
CA TYR A 44 1.74 -7.86 4.12
C TYR A 44 1.37 -6.71 3.21
N ARG A 45 0.49 -6.99 2.25
CA ARG A 45 -0.09 -6.00 1.35
C ARG A 45 -1.49 -5.69 1.84
N PHE A 46 -1.76 -4.42 2.07
CA PHE A 46 -3.07 -3.90 2.42
C PHE A 46 -3.57 -2.98 1.31
N TRP A 47 -4.86 -3.03 1.05
CA TRP A 47 -5.52 -2.15 0.09
C TRP A 47 -6.73 -1.52 0.72
N ALA A 48 -6.86 -0.21 0.58
CA ALA A 48 -8.08 0.52 0.92
C ALA A 48 -8.33 1.62 -0.11
N ALA A 49 -9.60 1.97 -0.29
CA ALA A 49 -9.97 3.13 -1.08
C ALA A 49 -9.84 4.39 -0.22
N ILE A 50 -9.09 5.39 -0.71
CA ILE A 50 -8.95 6.68 -0.06
C ILE A 50 -9.93 7.66 -0.71
N PRO A 51 -11.01 8.07 -0.01
CA PRO A 51 -11.97 9.02 -0.56
C PRO A 51 -11.33 10.37 -0.89
N GLU A 52 -10.36 10.83 -0.08
CA GLU A 52 -9.61 12.08 -0.34
C GLU A 52 -8.77 12.05 -1.63
N LEU A 53 -8.42 10.87 -2.15
CA LEU A 53 -7.70 10.71 -3.42
C LEU A 53 -8.66 10.54 -4.61
N GLY A 54 -9.93 10.93 -4.45
CA GLY A 54 -10.97 10.71 -5.46
C GLY A 54 -11.43 9.25 -5.54
N GLY A 55 -11.40 8.52 -4.42
CA GLY A 55 -11.78 7.11 -4.36
C GLY A 55 -10.75 6.15 -4.94
N ARG A 56 -9.49 6.58 -5.09
CA ARG A 56 -8.39 5.73 -5.57
C ARG A 56 -7.99 4.70 -4.51
N TYR A 57 -7.51 3.54 -4.97
CA TYR A 57 -7.04 2.49 -4.08
C TYR A 57 -5.57 2.74 -3.70
N LEU A 58 -5.29 2.83 -2.42
CA LEU A 58 -3.94 2.94 -1.91
C LEU A 58 -3.50 1.57 -1.39
N ARG A 59 -2.36 1.10 -1.91
CA ARG A 59 -1.72 -0.15 -1.50
C ARG A 59 -0.58 0.16 -0.54
N VAL A 60 -0.68 -0.31 0.69
CA VAL A 60 0.37 -0.18 1.71
C VAL A 60 1.04 -1.52 1.89
N ILE A 61 2.37 -1.52 1.97
CA ILE A 61 3.18 -2.70 2.27
C ILE A 61 3.78 -2.52 3.66
N THR A 62 3.48 -3.46 4.54
CA THR A 62 4.07 -3.55 5.87
C THR A 62 4.99 -4.75 5.99
N LEU A 63 5.82 -4.73 7.03
CA LEU A 63 6.56 -5.90 7.49
C LEU A 63 5.64 -6.88 8.25
N GLU A 64 6.25 -7.89 8.85
CA GLU A 64 5.60 -9.00 9.54
C GLU A 64 4.71 -8.56 10.69
N ASP A 65 5.13 -7.49 11.35
CA ASP A 65 4.48 -6.89 12.51
C ASP A 65 3.19 -6.14 12.15
N LYS A 66 2.90 -5.91 10.85
CA LYS A 66 1.74 -5.15 10.34
C LYS A 66 1.67 -3.68 10.80
N LEU A 67 2.59 -3.23 11.66
CA LEU A 67 2.69 -1.85 12.12
C LEU A 67 3.75 -1.05 11.35
N THR A 68 4.79 -1.72 10.85
CA THR A 68 5.91 -1.06 10.18
C THR A 68 5.69 -0.93 8.68
N ILE A 69 5.45 0.30 8.22
CA ILE A 69 5.18 0.66 6.83
C ILE A 69 6.50 0.92 6.11
N THR A 70 6.70 0.24 4.99
CA THR A 70 7.94 0.32 4.21
C THR A 70 7.74 1.03 2.88
N TYR A 71 6.60 0.81 2.24
CA TYR A 71 6.32 1.35 0.92
C TYR A 71 4.81 1.48 0.71
N LEU A 72 4.42 2.42 -0.16
CA LEU A 72 3.04 2.50 -0.63
C LEU A 72 2.97 2.84 -2.12
N LYS A 73 1.87 2.41 -2.75
CA LYS A 73 1.57 2.70 -4.14
C LYS A 73 0.10 3.04 -4.31
N ILE A 74 -0.17 4.15 -4.98
CA ILE A 74 -1.53 4.47 -5.42
C ILE A 74 -1.79 3.65 -6.68
N SER A 75 -2.93 2.97 -6.73
CA SER A 75 -3.40 2.23 -7.88
C SER A 75 -4.81 2.68 -8.24
N GLU A 76 -5.04 2.87 -9.54
CA GLU A 76 -6.37 3.20 -10.07
C GLU A 76 -7.23 1.93 -10.23
N ARG A 77 -6.61 0.74 -10.19
CA ARG A 77 -7.31 -0.55 -10.17
C ARG A 77 -6.80 -1.39 -8.99
N TRP A 78 -7.72 -1.96 -8.21
CA TRP A 78 -7.35 -2.87 -7.12
C TRP A 78 -6.71 -4.18 -7.63
N ARG A 79 -6.90 -4.52 -8.92
CA ARG A 79 -6.46 -5.75 -9.60
C ARG A 79 -4.97 -5.76 -9.99
N ASP A 80 -4.09 -5.25 -9.13
CA ASP A 80 -2.65 -5.12 -9.42
C ASP A 80 -1.81 -6.25 -8.80
N GLN A 81 -2.42 -7.43 -8.60
CA GLN A 81 -1.78 -8.59 -7.94
C GLN A 81 -1.89 -9.93 -8.68
N ALA A 82 -2.13 -9.91 -10.00
CA ALA A 82 -2.09 -11.11 -10.84
C ALA A 82 -1.07 -11.01 -12.00
N ARG A 83 0.03 -10.28 -11.81
CA ARG A 83 1.13 -10.21 -12.80
C ARG A 83 2.51 -10.44 -12.18
N MET A 84 2.65 -11.57 -11.50
CA MET A 84 3.91 -12.33 -11.43
C MET A 84 3.49 -13.80 -11.40
N GLY A 85 3.28 -14.38 -12.58
CA GLY A 85 2.92 -15.79 -12.71
C GLY A 85 2.28 -16.20 -14.04
N GLU A 86 1.56 -15.31 -14.74
CA GLU A 86 0.89 -15.75 -15.97
C GLU A 86 0.83 -14.67 -17.06
N LYS A 87 1.14 -15.12 -18.28
CA LYS A 87 1.03 -14.38 -19.53
C LYS A 87 -0.41 -13.95 -19.77
N ALA A 88 -0.79 -12.78 -19.28
CA ALA A 88 -2.02 -12.13 -19.75
C ALA A 88 -1.69 -11.26 -20.97
N GLN A 89 -1.86 -11.87 -22.14
CA GLN A 89 -2.11 -11.21 -23.43
C GLN A 89 -2.95 -9.96 -23.18
N PHE A 90 -2.40 -8.79 -23.51
CA PHE A 90 -3.20 -7.58 -23.61
C PHE A 90 -3.48 -7.36 -25.09
N THR A 91 -4.62 -7.88 -25.50
CA THR A 91 -5.32 -7.44 -26.70
C THR A 91 -5.67 -5.96 -26.50
N ARG A 92 -5.00 -5.06 -27.20
CA ARG A 92 -5.59 -4.29 -28.31
C ARG A 92 -4.52 -3.46 -29.00
#